data_AF-A0A3D3TED5-F1
#
_entry.id   AF-A0A3D3TED5-F1
#
_cell.length_a   1.000
_cell.length_b   1.000
_cell.length_c   1.000
_cell.angle_alpha   90.00
_cell.angle_beta   90.00
_cell.angle_gamma   90.00
#
_symmetry.space_group_name_H-M   'P 1'
#
loop_
_entity.id
_entity.type
_entity.pdbx_description
1 polymer ?
#
loop_
_entity_poly.entity_id
_entity_poly.type
_entity_poly.pdbx_seq_one_letter_code
_entity_poly.pdbx_strand_id
1 'polypeptide(L)'
;DSFDISEPADYNILHFISWGDIDISEAGKIKITVEDKTIQLIYDIKEFEPGLEEIRLDDKRLSNVWGDKIYRIILKAKKLQAKGKYNIIIK
;
A
#
# COMPACT_ATOMS: atom_id res chain seq x y z
N ASP A 1 -1.54 -12.75 -0.63
CA ASP A 1 -2.98 -12.53 -0.78
C ASP A 1 -3.50 -13.34 -1.97
N SER A 2 -4.61 -14.05 -1.83
CA SER A 2 -5.19 -14.89 -2.89
C SER A 2 -6.60 -14.40 -3.19
N PHE A 3 -6.95 -14.28 -4.47
CA PHE A 3 -8.25 -13.74 -4.88
C PHE A 3 -8.90 -14.60 -5.97
N ASP A 4 -10.23 -14.59 -5.97
CA ASP A 4 -11.11 -15.15 -6.99
C ASP A 4 -12.35 -14.25 -7.09
N ILE A 5 -12.46 -13.52 -8.19
CA ILE A 5 -13.45 -12.48 -8.46
C ILE A 5 -14.18 -12.86 -9.74
N SER A 6 -15.49 -13.03 -9.64
CA SER A 6 -16.35 -13.27 -10.80
C SER A 6 -16.43 -11.99 -11.63
N GLU A 7 -16.05 -12.10 -12.92
CA GLU A 7 -16.15 -11.03 -13.92
C GLU A 7 -15.57 -9.68 -13.44
N PRO A 8 -14.24 -9.58 -13.20
CA PRO A 8 -13.64 -8.35 -12.70
C PRO A 8 -13.79 -7.23 -13.73
N ALA A 9 -14.38 -6.11 -13.31
CA ALA A 9 -14.57 -4.92 -14.14
C ALA A 9 -13.39 -3.93 -14.10
N ASP A 10 -12.52 -4.03 -13.08
CA ASP A 10 -11.36 -3.17 -12.89
C ASP A 10 -10.19 -3.96 -12.26
N TYR A 11 -8.99 -3.39 -12.33
CA TYR A 11 -7.77 -3.96 -11.78
C TYR A 11 -7.85 -4.09 -10.26
N ASN A 12 -7.27 -5.16 -9.72
CA ASN A 12 -7.14 -5.31 -8.28
C ASN A 12 -6.22 -4.23 -7.69
N ILE A 13 -6.60 -3.73 -6.52
CA ILE A 13 -5.84 -2.73 -5.79
C ILE A 13 -5.65 -3.22 -4.37
N LEU A 14 -4.39 -3.30 -3.93
CA LEU A 14 -4.06 -3.54 -2.53
C LEU A 14 -3.78 -2.20 -1.85
N HIS A 15 -4.44 -1.97 -0.72
CA HIS A 15 -4.23 -0.79 0.11
C HIS A 15 -3.52 -1.15 1.40
N PHE A 16 -2.44 -0.44 1.70
CA PHE A 16 -1.76 -0.50 2.99
C PHE A 16 -1.79 0.89 3.60
N ILE A 17 -2.08 0.98 4.90
CA ILE A 17 -2.16 2.26 5.61
C ILE A 17 -1.00 2.33 6.59
N SER A 18 -0.30 3.47 6.60
CA SER A 18 0.76 3.76 7.56
C SER A 18 0.75 5.24 7.94
N TRP A 19 1.20 5.57 9.14
CA TRP A 19 1.35 6.95 9.63
C TRP A 19 2.81 7.41 9.64
N GLY A 20 3.73 6.57 9.15
CA GLY A 20 5.14 6.91 8.99
C GLY A 20 5.46 7.67 7.71
N ASP A 21 6.72 8.04 7.56
CA ASP A 21 7.27 8.56 6.32
C ASP A 21 7.39 7.45 5.28
N ILE A 22 6.84 7.68 4.09
CA ILE A 22 6.77 6.68 3.02
C ILE A 22 7.64 7.11 1.84
N ASP A 23 8.56 6.23 1.44
CA ASP A 23 9.40 6.41 0.26
C ASP A 23 9.10 5.29 -0.76
N ILE A 24 8.57 5.70 -1.92
CA ILE A 24 8.24 4.83 -3.06
C ILE A 24 9.20 5.01 -4.25
N SER A 25 10.33 5.71 -4.06
CA SER A 25 11.26 6.04 -5.14
C SER A 25 11.98 4.82 -5.73
N GLU A 26 12.06 3.73 -4.97
CA GLU A 26 12.73 2.48 -5.37
C GLU A 26 11.72 1.49 -5.95
N ALA A 27 11.86 1.12 -7.23
CA ALA A 27 10.96 0.14 -7.85
C ALA A 27 11.03 -1.22 -7.15
N GLY A 28 9.88 -1.75 -6.74
CA GLY A 28 9.75 -3.06 -6.09
C GLY A 28 9.93 -3.02 -4.57
N LYS A 29 10.18 -1.83 -4.00
CA LYS A 29 10.36 -1.64 -2.57
C LYS A 29 9.78 -0.31 -2.12
N ILE A 30 8.96 -0.36 -1.08
CA ILE A 30 8.45 0.81 -0.38
C ILE A 30 9.09 0.82 1.01
N LYS A 31 9.79 1.89 1.35
CA LYS A 31 10.33 2.09 2.70
C LYS A 31 9.31 2.85 3.53
N ILE A 32 9.11 2.39 4.75
CA ILE A 32 8.19 2.99 5.70
C ILE A 32 9.01 3.23 6.97
N THR A 33 9.16 4.49 7.35
CA THR A 33 9.89 4.88 8.56
C THR A 33 8.89 5.42 9.58
N VAL A 34 8.83 4.79 10.75
CA VAL A 34 8.05 5.25 11.90
C VAL A 34 9.04 5.47 13.03
N GLU A 35 9.20 6.74 13.43
CA GLU A 35 10.19 7.15 14.43
C GLU A 35 11.62 6.68 14.05
N ASP A 36 12.23 5.80 14.83
CA ASP A 36 13.57 5.24 14.62
C ASP A 36 13.57 3.89 13.90
N LYS A 37 12.39 3.38 13.50
CA LYS A 37 12.23 2.08 12.85
C LYS A 37 11.92 2.23 11.38
N THR A 38 12.66 1.50 10.55
CA THR A 38 12.41 1.41 9.11
C THR A 38 12.05 -0.02 8.73
N ILE A 39 10.90 -0.19 8.08
CA ILE A 39 10.47 -1.45 7.49
C ILE A 39 10.43 -1.32 5.97
N GLN A 40 10.47 -2.47 5.29
CA GLN A 40 10.41 -2.55 3.84
C GLN A 40 9.23 -3.40 3.40
N LEU A 41 8.38 -2.83 2.55
CA LEU A 41 7.35 -3.55 1.82
C LEU A 41 7.87 -3.84 0.41
N ILE A 42 8.01 -5.12 0.09
CA ILE A 42 8.56 -5.60 -1.18
C ILE A 42 7.42 -6.16 -2.04
N TYR A 43 7.39 -5.77 -3.31
CA TYR A 43 6.38 -6.19 -4.28
C TYR A 43 7.02 -6.51 -5.65
N ASP A 44 6.34 -7.28 -6.49
CA ASP A 44 6.81 -7.54 -7.85
C ASP A 44 6.49 -6.35 -8.79
N ILE A 45 7.54 -5.74 -9.34
CA ILE A 45 7.46 -4.62 -10.29
C ILE A 45 6.69 -4.95 -11.57
N LYS A 46 6.59 -6.23 -11.94
CA LYS A 46 5.86 -6.68 -13.12
C LYS A 46 4.36 -6.80 -12.83
N GLU A 47 4.00 -7.00 -11.57
CA GLU A 47 2.61 -7.16 -11.14
C GLU A 47 1.97 -5.83 -10.77
N PHE A 48 2.73 -4.89 -10.18
CA PHE A 48 2.16 -3.68 -9.59
C PHE A 48 2.76 -2.37 -10.07
N GLU A 49 1.93 -1.34 -10.04
CA GLU A 49 2.30 0.07 -10.08
C GLU A 49 2.00 0.70 -8.71
N PRO A 50 3.01 1.26 -8.01
CA PRO A 50 2.82 1.86 -6.70
C PRO A 50 2.24 3.26 -6.82
N GLY A 51 1.40 3.63 -5.85
CA GLY A 51 0.90 4.98 -5.64
C GLY A 51 0.89 5.32 -4.15
N LEU A 52 0.82 6.62 -3.85
CA LEU A 52 0.75 7.13 -2.49
C LEU A 52 -0.29 8.23 -2.41
N GLU A 53 -1.18 8.11 -1.44
CA GLU A 53 -2.20 9.11 -1.13
C GLU A 53 -1.98 9.61 0.31
N GLU A 54 -1.90 10.93 0.48
CA GLU A 54 -1.90 11.56 1.81
C GLU A 54 -3.35 11.81 2.23
N ILE A 55 -3.73 11.36 3.43
CA ILE A 55 -5.06 11.53 4.00
C ILE A 55 -4.92 12.29 5.31
N ARG A 56 -5.47 13.51 5.37
CA ARG A 56 -5.52 14.30 6.60
C ARG A 56 -6.60 13.78 7.53
N LEU A 57 -6.30 13.74 8.82
CA LEU A 57 -7.22 13.30 9.87
C LEU A 57 -7.77 14.51 10.62
N ASP A 58 -8.94 14.99 10.20
CA ASP A 58 -9.63 16.11 10.87
C ASP A 58 -10.32 15.67 12.17
N ASP A 59 -10.64 14.38 12.31
CA ASP A 59 -11.23 13.81 13.51
C ASP A 59 -10.19 13.67 14.62
N LYS A 60 -10.41 14.37 15.73
CA LYS A 60 -9.49 14.42 16.88
C LYS A 60 -9.28 13.08 17.58
N ARG A 61 -10.22 12.15 17.53
CA ARG A 61 -10.04 10.82 18.13
C ARG A 61 -9.05 10.00 17.32
N LEU A 62 -9.12 10.10 15.99
CA LEU A 62 -8.19 9.41 15.09
C LEU A 62 -6.81 10.09 15.10
N SER A 63 -6.78 11.43 15.03
CA SER A 63 -5.51 12.17 14.97
C SER A 63 -4.68 12.03 16.24
N ASN A 64 -5.32 11.85 17.40
CA ASN A 64 -4.60 11.62 18.67
C ASN A 64 -3.83 10.29 18.72
N VAL A 65 -4.17 9.32 17.86
CA VAL A 65 -3.52 7.99 17.83
C VAL A 65 -2.55 7.88 16.67
N TRP A 66 -2.88 8.46 15.51
CA TRP A 66 -2.13 8.28 14.26
C TRP A 66 -1.38 9.54 13.81
N GLY A 67 -1.52 10.66 14.52
CA GLY A 67 -1.06 11.97 14.08
C GLY A 67 -2.04 12.67 13.14
N ASP A 68 -1.69 13.86 12.66
CA ASP A 68 -2.60 14.70 11.87
C ASP A 68 -2.86 14.16 10.45
N LYS A 69 -2.10 13.15 10.01
CA LYS A 69 -2.24 12.53 8.70
C LYS A 69 -1.78 11.08 8.70
N ILE A 70 -2.31 10.34 7.74
CA ILE A 70 -1.89 8.99 7.39
C ILE A 70 -1.62 8.92 5.89
N TYR A 71 -0.89 7.91 5.48
CA TYR A 71 -0.63 7.59 4.10
C TYR A 71 -1.29 6.27 3.72
N ARG A 72 -1.95 6.28 2.56
CA ARG A 72 -2.42 5.06 1.90
C ARG A 72 -1.45 4.74 0.77
N ILE A 73 -0.71 3.66 0.96
CA ILE A 73 0.06 3.02 -0.10
C ILE A 73 -0.92 2.23 -0.97
N ILE A 74 -0.81 2.44 -2.28
CA ILE A 74 -1.65 1.81 -3.29
C ILE A 74 -0.75 0.93 -4.14
N LEU A 75 -1.02 -0.38 -4.20
CA LEU A 75 -0.42 -1.26 -5.18
C LEU A 75 -1.51 -1.68 -6.17
N LYS A 76 -1.54 -1.00 -7.33
CA LYS A 76 -2.50 -1.30 -8.39
C LYS A 76 -1.94 -2.38 -9.31
N ALA A 77 -2.68 -3.47 -9.49
CA ALA A 77 -2.30 -4.53 -10.40
C ALA A 77 -2.23 -4.01 -11.84
N LYS A 78 -1.22 -4.44 -12.59
CA LYS A 78 -1.03 -4.07 -14.00
C LYS A 78 -1.89 -4.89 -14.96
N LYS A 79 -2.48 -5.98 -14.49
CA LYS A 79 -3.30 -6.90 -15.28
C LYS A 79 -4.65 -7.14 -14.61
N LEU A 80 -5.70 -7.10 -15.42
CA LEU A 80 -7.03 -7.52 -15.03
C LEU A 80 -7.07 -9.05 -14.99
N GLN A 81 -7.34 -9.63 -13.83
CA GLN A 81 -7.36 -11.07 -13.64
C GLN A 81 -8.53 -11.44 -12.73
N ALA A 82 -9.25 -12.51 -13.06
CA ALA A 82 -10.33 -13.04 -12.22
C ALA A 82 -9.78 -13.77 -11.00
N LYS A 83 -8.64 -14.46 -11.13
CA LYS A 83 -8.02 -15.23 -10.05
C LYS A 83 -6.51 -15.12 -10.05
N GLY A 84 -5.91 -15.21 -8.87
CA GLY A 84 -4.48 -15.16 -8.72
C GLY A 84 -4.03 -15.12 -7.27
N LYS A 85 -2.72 -14.98 -7.09
CA LYS A 85 -2.10 -14.83 -5.78
C LYS A 85 -0.99 -13.79 -5.88
N TYR A 86 -1.09 -12.75 -5.07
CA TYR A 86 -0.05 -11.73 -4.91
C TYR A 86 0.83 -12.06 -3.71
N ASN A 87 2.14 -11.89 -3.88
CA ASN A 87 3.12 -12.07 -2.81
C ASN A 87 3.73 -10.71 -2.46
N ILE A 88 3.34 -10.20 -1.29
CA ILE A 88 3.89 -8.98 -0.70
C ILE A 88 4.67 -9.40 0.54
N ILE A 89 5.91 -8.93 0.68
CA ILE A 89 6.76 -9.28 1.81
C ILE A 89 7.02 -8.02 2.63
N ILE A 90 6.80 -8.10 3.94
CA ILE A 90 7.11 -7.03 4.89
C ILE A 90 8.31 -7.51 5.73
N LYS A 91 9.36 -6.70 5.79
CA LYS A 91 10.59 -6.97 6.55
C LYS A 91 10.94 -5.82 7.46
#